data_AF-A0A3Q0F4J0-F1
#
_entry.id   AF-A0A3Q0F4J0-F1
#
_cell.length_a   1.000
_cell.length_b   1.000
_cell.length_c   1.000
_cell.angle_alpha   90.00
_cell.angle_beta   90.00
_cell.angle_gamma   90.00
#
_symmetry.space_group_name_H-M   'P 1'
#
loop_
_entity.id
_entity.type
_entity.pdbx_description
1 polymer ?
#
loop_
_entity_poly.entity_id
_entity_poly.type
_entity_poly.pdbx_seq_one_letter_code
_entity_poly.pdbx_strand_id
1 'polypeptide(L)'
;MDNAVFLERCGILGTHLALLLKLHPRLIIAQQSTIENRVSRAVDVGFRENSRMLVHAILTLSCLSVKTFERKLKLINSFGFSNDEGLQMFKRTPTLFRTSEMKLKVGMKFFLHTVMLPKSVLIHQPRILMYSMEDRVLPRYKVFRLSKSKNLCKKVPSYIHVLCLSEEMFLDKYISQFRENAEEELLVAYKGHYLEA
;
A
#
# COMPACT_ATOMS: atom_id res chain seq x y z
N MET A 1 -9.07 5.54 -33.37
CA MET A 1 -7.66 5.14 -33.24
C MET A 1 -7.64 3.86 -32.42
N ASP A 2 -6.72 2.92 -32.67
CA ASP A 2 -6.58 1.77 -31.78
C ASP A 2 -6.15 2.27 -30.39
N ASN A 3 -6.79 1.74 -29.33
CA ASN A 3 -6.46 2.03 -27.95
C ASN A 3 -5.00 1.69 -27.63
N ALA A 4 -4.43 0.66 -28.25
CA ALA A 4 -3.01 0.34 -28.12
C ALA A 4 -2.13 1.49 -28.64
N VAL A 5 -2.40 1.97 -29.86
CA VAL A 5 -1.69 3.09 -30.48
C VAL A 5 -1.84 4.39 -29.69
N PHE A 6 -3.01 4.64 -29.11
CA PHE A 6 -3.22 5.79 -28.23
C PHE A 6 -2.34 5.70 -26.97
N LEU A 7 -2.32 4.55 -26.30
CA LEU A 7 -1.51 4.34 -25.09
C LEU A 7 -0.01 4.44 -25.39
N GLU A 8 0.43 4.00 -26.57
CA GLU A 8 1.82 4.19 -27.02
C GLU A 8 2.18 5.67 -27.16
N ARG A 9 1.28 6.49 -27.73
CA ARG A 9 1.47 7.95 -27.82
C ARG A 9 1.53 8.62 -26.46
N CYS A 10 0.86 8.07 -25.46
CA CYS A 10 0.95 8.53 -24.06
C CYS A 10 2.21 8.02 -23.34
N GLY A 11 3.12 7.35 -24.06
CA GLY A 11 4.39 6.88 -23.52
C GLY A 11 4.36 5.50 -22.86
N ILE A 12 3.28 4.75 -23.03
CA ILE A 12 3.14 3.40 -22.50
C ILE A 12 3.56 2.43 -23.59
N LEU A 13 4.85 2.08 -23.60
CA LEU A 13 5.48 1.31 -24.66
C LEU A 13 5.89 -0.10 -24.20
N GLY A 14 6.02 -1.01 -25.17
CA GLY A 14 6.66 -2.31 -25.01
C GLY A 14 6.08 -3.16 -23.87
N THR A 15 6.95 -3.57 -22.94
CA THR A 15 6.58 -4.45 -21.82
C THR A 15 5.54 -3.84 -20.88
N HIS A 16 5.49 -2.52 -20.76
CA HIS A 16 4.51 -1.82 -19.93
C HIS A 16 3.11 -1.87 -20.55
N LEU A 17 3.02 -1.71 -21.87
CA LEU A 17 1.78 -1.87 -22.61
C LEU A 17 1.30 -3.32 -22.54
N ALA A 18 2.19 -4.28 -22.79
CA ALA A 18 1.87 -5.70 -22.68
C ALA A 18 1.35 -6.06 -21.26
N LEU A 19 1.98 -5.54 -20.20
CA LEU A 19 1.51 -5.73 -18.83
C LEU A 19 0.12 -5.12 -18.61
N LEU A 20 -0.11 -3.90 -19.09
CA LEU A 20 -1.39 -3.19 -18.99
C LEU A 20 -2.51 -4.00 -19.65
N LEU A 21 -2.29 -4.45 -20.89
CA LEU A 21 -3.26 -5.23 -21.67
C LEU A 21 -3.48 -6.62 -21.08
N LYS A 22 -2.44 -7.27 -20.57
CA LYS A 22 -2.55 -8.57 -19.87
C LYS A 22 -3.37 -8.46 -18.60
N LEU A 23 -3.13 -7.43 -17.79
CA LEU A 23 -3.85 -7.26 -16.53
C LEU A 23 -5.30 -6.80 -16.77
N HIS A 24 -5.55 -5.98 -17.80
CA HIS A 24 -6.86 -5.39 -18.07
C HIS A 24 -7.22 -5.45 -19.56
N PRO A 25 -7.59 -6.63 -20.10
CA PRO A 25 -7.96 -6.78 -21.51
C PRO A 25 -9.11 -5.88 -21.94
N ARG A 26 -9.97 -5.49 -20.99
CA ARG A 26 -11.08 -4.55 -21.21
C ARG A 26 -10.63 -3.17 -21.71
N LEU A 27 -9.36 -2.79 -21.54
CA LEU A 27 -8.82 -1.56 -22.10
C LEU A 27 -8.69 -1.62 -23.63
N ILE A 28 -8.58 -2.81 -24.22
CA ILE A 28 -8.49 -2.98 -25.67
C ILE A 28 -9.84 -2.62 -26.32
N ILE A 29 -10.93 -3.08 -25.71
CA ILE A 29 -12.30 -2.93 -26.25
C ILE A 29 -13.04 -1.70 -25.71
N ALA A 30 -12.46 -0.94 -24.79
CA ALA A 30 -13.08 0.25 -24.22
C ALA A 30 -13.23 1.34 -25.29
N GLN A 31 -14.21 2.24 -25.13
CA GLN A 31 -14.27 3.44 -25.95
C GLN A 31 -13.02 4.30 -25.71
N GLN A 32 -12.42 4.79 -26.80
CA GLN A 32 -11.18 5.57 -26.75
C GLN A 32 -11.28 6.78 -25.81
N SER A 33 -12.41 7.49 -25.83
CA SER A 33 -12.70 8.63 -24.93
C SER A 33 -12.61 8.27 -23.44
N THR A 34 -12.93 7.02 -23.07
CA THR A 34 -12.80 6.54 -21.69
C THR A 34 -11.34 6.40 -21.28
N ILE A 35 -10.48 5.96 -22.21
CA ILE A 35 -9.05 5.81 -21.95
C ILE A 35 -8.38 7.18 -21.90
N GLU A 36 -8.72 8.07 -22.84
CA GLU A 36 -8.29 9.46 -22.85
C GLU A 36 -8.63 10.15 -21.53
N ASN A 37 -9.86 10.02 -21.03
CA ASN A 37 -10.25 10.58 -19.74
C ASN A 37 -9.40 10.02 -18.59
N ARG A 38 -9.07 8.72 -18.59
CA ARG A 38 -8.24 8.10 -17.54
C ARG A 38 -6.81 8.58 -17.58
N VAL A 39 -6.24 8.73 -18.79
CA VAL A 39 -4.89 9.27 -18.98
C VAL A 39 -4.85 10.74 -18.55
N SER A 40 -5.78 11.56 -19.02
CA SER A 40 -5.90 12.98 -18.63
C SER A 40 -5.99 13.12 -17.12
N ARG A 41 -6.86 12.36 -16.45
CA ARG A 41 -6.96 12.38 -14.97
C ARG A 41 -5.66 12.00 -14.27
N ALA A 42 -4.89 11.06 -14.82
CA ALA A 42 -3.59 10.72 -14.26
C ALA A 42 -2.58 11.87 -14.47
N VAL A 43 -2.57 12.48 -15.64
CA VAL A 43 -1.70 13.64 -15.92
C VAL A 43 -2.07 14.83 -15.02
N ASP A 44 -3.36 15.13 -14.85
CA ASP A 44 -3.86 16.23 -14.00
C ASP A 44 -3.45 16.09 -12.53
N VAL A 45 -3.38 14.85 -12.04
CA VAL A 45 -2.90 14.54 -10.68
C VAL A 45 -1.37 14.72 -10.54
N GLY A 46 -0.67 14.85 -11.67
CA GLY A 46 0.77 15.12 -11.75
C GLY A 46 1.62 13.87 -11.97
N PHE A 47 1.08 12.82 -12.60
CA PHE A 47 1.92 11.71 -13.08
C PHE A 47 2.67 12.15 -14.34
N ARG A 48 3.98 11.88 -14.37
CA ARG A 48 4.79 12.11 -15.56
C ARG A 48 4.44 11.09 -16.64
N GLU A 49 4.33 11.56 -17.87
CA GLU A 49 4.30 10.72 -19.07
C GLU A 49 5.55 9.81 -19.11
N ASN A 50 5.44 8.65 -19.77
CA ASN A 50 6.50 7.64 -19.84
C ASN A 50 6.96 7.05 -18.48
N SER A 51 6.23 7.26 -17.38
CA SER A 51 6.55 6.68 -16.07
C SER A 51 5.91 5.30 -15.87
N ARG A 52 6.66 4.36 -15.28
CA ARG A 52 6.07 3.09 -14.78
C ARG A 52 4.89 3.31 -13.83
N MET A 53 4.93 4.40 -13.07
CA MET A 53 3.87 4.70 -12.12
C MET A 53 2.60 5.21 -12.81
N LEU A 54 2.71 5.82 -13.99
CA LEU A 54 1.56 6.22 -14.80
C LEU A 54 0.72 4.99 -15.20
N VAL A 55 1.37 3.88 -15.53
CA VAL A 55 0.68 2.61 -15.84
C VAL A 55 -0.13 2.12 -14.64
N HIS A 56 0.47 2.11 -13.44
CA HIS A 56 -0.24 1.73 -12.21
C HIS A 56 -1.39 2.70 -11.86
N ALA A 57 -1.22 3.99 -12.16
CA ALA A 57 -2.25 4.99 -11.99
C ALA A 57 -3.43 4.74 -12.93
N ILE A 58 -3.17 4.56 -14.23
CA ILE A 58 -4.20 4.27 -15.24
C ILE A 58 -4.93 2.97 -14.90
N LEU A 59 -4.20 1.92 -14.51
CA LEU A 59 -4.80 0.66 -14.04
C LEU A 59 -5.73 0.87 -12.85
N THR A 60 -5.30 1.71 -11.90
CA THR A 60 -6.11 1.99 -10.71
C THR A 60 -7.35 2.80 -11.04
N LEU A 61 -7.20 3.88 -11.81
CA LEU A 61 -8.30 4.74 -12.25
C LEU A 61 -9.27 3.99 -13.18
N SER A 62 -8.79 2.96 -13.87
CA SER A 62 -9.61 2.09 -14.71
C SER A 62 -10.61 1.25 -13.93
N CYS A 63 -10.31 0.95 -12.68
CA CYS A 63 -11.16 0.17 -11.78
C CYS A 63 -11.99 1.04 -10.82
N LEU A 64 -11.83 2.36 -10.84
CA LEU A 64 -12.41 3.27 -9.86
C LEU A 64 -13.25 4.35 -10.52
N SER A 65 -14.50 4.48 -10.08
CA SER A 65 -15.30 5.65 -10.42
C SER A 65 -14.67 6.91 -9.82
N VAL A 66 -14.93 8.07 -10.45
CA VAL A 66 -14.52 9.39 -9.92
C VAL A 66 -15.01 9.56 -8.48
N LYS A 67 -16.29 9.24 -8.23
CA LYS A 67 -16.92 9.31 -6.90
C LYS A 67 -16.21 8.43 -5.87
N THR A 68 -15.82 7.21 -6.23
CA THR A 68 -15.08 6.31 -5.32
C THR A 68 -13.71 6.86 -4.98
N PHE A 69 -13.00 7.42 -5.97
CA PHE A 69 -11.70 8.04 -5.76
C PHE A 69 -11.78 9.24 -4.80
N GLU A 70 -12.75 10.13 -5.01
CA GLU A 70 -12.99 11.28 -4.14
C GLU A 70 -13.38 10.88 -2.71
N ARG A 71 -14.23 9.86 -2.53
CA ARG A 71 -14.56 9.35 -1.18
C ARG A 71 -13.32 8.85 -0.45
N LYS A 72 -12.41 8.17 -1.16
CA LYS A 72 -11.14 7.70 -0.57
C LYS A 72 -10.22 8.86 -0.18
N LEU A 73 -10.13 9.90 -1.00
CA LEU A 73 -9.41 11.13 -0.62
C LEU A 73 -10.04 11.79 0.60
N LYS A 74 -11.37 11.96 0.62
CA LYS A 74 -12.09 12.51 1.78
C LYS A 74 -11.86 11.69 3.04
N LEU A 75 -11.83 10.36 2.93
CA LEU A 75 -11.47 9.47 4.03
C LEU A 75 -10.05 9.74 4.53
N ILE A 76 -9.06 9.83 3.64
CA ILE A 76 -7.68 10.18 4.01
C ILE A 76 -7.64 11.53 4.73
N ASN A 77 -8.33 12.55 4.19
CA ASN A 77 -8.39 13.88 4.80
C ASN A 77 -9.01 13.88 6.20
N SER A 78 -9.99 13.02 6.46
CA SER A 78 -10.61 12.89 7.79
C SER A 78 -9.62 12.44 8.88
N PHE A 79 -8.46 11.89 8.50
CA PHE A 79 -7.34 11.59 9.40
C PHE A 79 -6.30 12.73 9.47
N GLY A 80 -6.66 13.94 9.06
CA GLY A 80 -5.83 15.14 9.17
C GLY A 80 -4.83 15.33 8.04
N PHE A 81 -4.98 14.63 6.92
CA PHE A 81 -4.17 14.84 5.71
C PHE A 81 -4.76 15.95 4.85
N SER A 82 -3.92 16.71 4.15
CA SER A 82 -4.38 17.63 3.11
C SER A 82 -4.72 16.87 1.82
N ASN A 83 -5.48 17.51 0.92
CA ASN A 83 -5.73 16.98 -0.42
C ASN A 83 -4.42 16.67 -1.16
N ASP A 84 -3.43 17.57 -1.07
CA ASP A 84 -2.14 17.35 -1.73
C ASP A 84 -1.40 16.15 -1.11
N GLU A 85 -1.39 16.01 0.22
CA GLU A 85 -0.79 14.84 0.89
C GLU A 85 -1.47 13.53 0.45
N GLY A 86 -2.81 13.52 0.31
CA GLY A 86 -3.55 12.38 -0.23
C GLY A 86 -3.21 12.05 -1.68
N LEU A 87 -3.06 13.08 -2.53
CA LEU A 87 -2.63 12.90 -3.92
C LEU A 87 -1.16 12.45 -4.00
N GLN A 88 -0.28 12.91 -3.11
CA GLN A 88 1.09 12.42 -3.00
C GLN A 88 1.11 10.93 -2.64
N MET A 89 0.26 10.49 -1.70
CA MET A 89 0.12 9.07 -1.38
C MET A 89 -0.34 8.25 -2.58
N PHE A 90 -1.33 8.76 -3.33
CA PHE A 90 -1.79 8.13 -4.56
C PHE A 90 -0.68 8.07 -5.62
N LYS A 91 0.10 9.15 -5.80
CA LYS A 91 1.25 9.18 -6.71
C LYS A 91 2.32 8.16 -6.37
N ARG A 92 2.57 7.92 -5.08
CA ARG A 92 3.57 6.95 -4.63
C ARG A 92 3.09 5.51 -4.71
N THR A 93 1.81 5.27 -4.40
CA THR A 93 1.23 3.93 -4.38
C THR A 93 -0.19 3.98 -4.95
N PRO A 94 -0.39 4.05 -6.28
CA PRO A 94 -1.73 4.14 -6.87
C PRO A 94 -2.62 2.99 -6.42
N THR A 95 -2.07 1.78 -6.36
CA THR A 95 -2.77 0.56 -5.96
C THR A 95 -3.37 0.61 -4.55
N LEU A 96 -2.92 1.52 -3.67
CA LEU A 96 -3.55 1.74 -2.36
C LEU A 96 -5.04 2.06 -2.52
N PHE A 97 -5.40 2.84 -3.54
CA PHE A 97 -6.78 3.26 -3.78
C PHE A 97 -7.68 2.13 -4.28
N ARG A 98 -7.10 0.97 -4.62
CA ARG A 98 -7.85 -0.25 -4.96
C ARG A 98 -8.30 -1.03 -3.73
N THR A 99 -7.75 -0.77 -2.55
CA THR A 99 -8.18 -1.40 -1.29
C THR A 99 -9.59 -0.94 -0.91
N SER A 100 -10.28 -1.62 0.01
CA SER A 100 -11.59 -1.14 0.50
C SER A 100 -11.44 0.12 1.36
N GLU A 101 -12.49 0.95 1.43
CA GLU A 101 -12.51 2.12 2.35
C GLU A 101 -12.36 1.65 3.82
N MET A 102 -12.96 0.51 4.17
CA MET A 102 -12.82 -0.08 5.50
C MET A 102 -11.37 -0.45 5.83
N LYS A 103 -10.66 -1.14 4.92
CA LYS A 103 -9.25 -1.49 5.12
C LYS A 103 -8.38 -0.25 5.31
N LEU A 104 -8.60 0.77 4.49
CA LEU A 104 -7.87 2.04 4.61
C LEU A 104 -8.12 2.70 5.98
N LYS A 105 -9.39 2.75 6.43
CA LYS A 105 -9.79 3.32 7.73
C LYS A 105 -9.14 2.58 8.90
N VAL A 106 -9.17 1.25 8.89
CA VAL A 106 -8.55 0.42 9.94
C VAL A 106 -7.05 0.65 10.00
N GLY A 107 -6.37 0.61 8.84
CA GLY A 107 -4.93 0.85 8.76
C GLY A 107 -4.56 2.26 9.28
N MET A 108 -5.27 3.29 8.82
CA MET A 108 -5.04 4.68 9.27
C MET A 108 -5.18 4.81 10.78
N LYS A 109 -6.28 4.31 11.36
CA LYS A 109 -6.51 4.35 12.82
C LYS A 109 -5.39 3.64 13.58
N PHE A 110 -5.00 2.46 13.12
CA PHE A 110 -3.93 1.69 13.78
C PHE A 110 -2.59 2.42 13.73
N PHE A 111 -2.14 2.84 12.55
CA PHE A 111 -0.82 3.47 12.41
C PHE A 111 -0.73 4.84 13.08
N LEU A 112 -1.77 5.67 13.00
CA LEU A 112 -1.75 7.02 13.54
C LEU A 112 -2.06 7.07 15.03
N HIS A 113 -2.96 6.22 15.55
CA HIS A 113 -3.44 6.33 16.92
C HIS A 113 -2.96 5.21 17.84
N THR A 114 -2.59 4.03 17.31
CA THR A 114 -2.06 2.91 18.14
C THR A 114 -0.54 2.87 18.08
N VAL A 115 0.03 2.94 16.88
CA VAL A 115 1.48 2.96 16.68
C VAL A 115 2.05 4.37 16.88
N MET A 116 1.22 5.42 16.74
CA MET A 116 1.62 6.83 16.85
C MET A 116 2.67 7.23 15.81
N LEU A 117 2.53 6.75 14.57
CA LEU A 117 3.42 7.13 13.49
C LEU A 117 3.15 8.57 13.04
N PRO A 118 4.21 9.35 12.73
CA PRO A 118 4.04 10.64 12.07
C PRO A 118 3.36 10.47 10.70
N LYS A 119 2.48 11.41 10.33
CA LYS A 119 1.83 11.45 9.00
C LYS A 119 2.84 11.33 7.86
N SER A 120 4.02 11.95 8.00
CA SER A 120 5.09 11.92 7.01
C SER A 120 5.51 10.50 6.64
N VAL A 121 5.48 9.55 7.58
CA VAL A 121 5.78 8.15 7.32
C VAL A 121 4.74 7.51 6.39
N LEU A 122 3.45 7.77 6.63
CA LEU A 122 2.36 7.26 5.78
C LEU A 122 2.40 7.89 4.38
N ILE A 123 2.76 9.17 4.29
CA ILE A 123 2.93 9.86 3.00
C ILE A 123 4.08 9.23 2.20
N HIS A 124 5.22 8.96 2.84
CA HIS A 124 6.40 8.44 2.17
C HIS A 124 6.31 6.93 1.88
N GLN A 125 5.58 6.18 2.70
CA GLN A 125 5.42 4.73 2.56
C GLN A 125 3.94 4.29 2.62
N PRO A 126 3.07 4.74 1.69
CA PRO A 126 1.64 4.44 1.74
C PRO A 126 1.34 2.94 1.61
N ARG A 127 2.27 2.18 1.02
CA ARG A 127 2.13 0.72 0.81
C ARG A 127 1.86 -0.07 2.10
N ILE A 128 2.28 0.42 3.26
CA ILE A 128 2.08 -0.31 4.53
C ILE A 128 0.60 -0.42 4.90
N LEU A 129 -0.25 0.49 4.41
CA LEU A 129 -1.71 0.44 4.55
C LEU A 129 -2.34 -0.67 3.71
N MET A 130 -1.58 -1.29 2.80
CA MET A 130 -2.06 -2.40 1.97
C MET A 130 -1.82 -3.78 2.61
N TYR A 131 -0.93 -3.89 3.60
CA TYR A 131 -0.65 -5.17 4.25
C TYR A 131 -1.88 -5.75 4.95
N SER A 132 -1.90 -7.07 5.14
CA SER A 132 -2.95 -7.72 5.93
C SER A 132 -2.84 -7.27 7.38
N MET A 133 -3.94 -6.83 7.97
CA MET A 133 -3.94 -6.43 9.37
C MET A 133 -3.73 -7.65 10.26
N GLU A 134 -4.47 -8.72 9.97
CA GLU A 134 -4.49 -9.97 10.74
C GLU A 134 -3.24 -10.81 10.51
N ASP A 135 -2.77 -10.94 9.26
CA ASP A 135 -1.66 -11.86 8.96
C ASP A 135 -0.27 -11.21 9.03
N ARG A 136 -0.19 -9.87 9.05
CA ARG A 136 1.11 -9.18 9.01
C ARG A 136 1.24 -8.03 9.99
N VAL A 137 0.34 -7.07 9.97
CA VAL A 137 0.51 -5.84 10.77
C VAL A 137 0.42 -6.17 12.27
N LEU A 138 -0.67 -6.76 12.72
CA LEU A 138 -0.87 -7.06 14.14
C LEU A 138 0.09 -8.14 14.67
N PRO A 139 0.37 -9.26 13.97
CA PRO A 139 1.36 -10.25 14.41
C PRO A 139 2.72 -9.62 14.67
N ARG A 140 3.22 -8.84 13.70
CA ARG A 140 4.53 -8.21 13.81
C ARG A 140 4.55 -7.08 14.82
N TYR A 141 3.42 -6.40 15.05
CA TYR A 141 3.30 -5.42 16.12
C TYR A 141 3.38 -6.06 17.51
N LYS A 142 2.69 -7.18 17.74
CA LYS A 142 2.76 -7.92 19.01
C LYS A 142 4.20 -8.35 19.30
N VAL A 143 4.87 -8.98 18.32
CA VAL A 143 6.30 -9.37 18.42
C VAL A 143 7.19 -8.15 18.68
N PHE A 144 7.00 -7.05 17.96
CA PHE A 144 7.76 -5.82 18.15
C PHE A 144 7.61 -5.25 19.57
N ARG A 145 6.38 -5.21 20.09
CA ARG A 145 6.08 -4.72 21.45
C ARG A 145 6.71 -5.61 22.52
N LEU A 146 6.57 -6.93 22.39
CA LEU A 146 7.14 -7.90 23.32
C LEU A 146 8.67 -7.87 23.31
N SER A 147 9.27 -7.81 22.13
CA SER A 147 10.73 -7.67 21.98
C SER A 147 11.25 -6.40 22.65
N LYS A 148 10.50 -5.30 22.56
CA LYS A 148 10.83 -4.04 23.23
C LYS A 148 10.68 -4.12 24.74
N SER A 149 9.61 -4.72 25.27
CA SER A 149 9.40 -4.82 26.72
C SER A 149 10.41 -5.74 27.40
N LYS A 150 10.88 -6.77 26.70
CA LYS A 150 11.90 -7.70 27.20
C LYS A 150 13.35 -7.26 26.90
N ASN A 151 13.55 -6.08 26.29
CA ASN A 151 14.86 -5.57 25.90
C ASN A 151 15.71 -6.56 25.07
N LEU A 152 15.06 -7.35 24.20
CA LEU A 152 15.74 -8.41 23.43
C LEU A 152 16.70 -7.85 22.36
N CYS A 153 16.43 -6.64 21.89
CA CYS A 153 17.23 -5.99 20.85
C CYS A 153 18.18 -4.95 21.45
N LYS A 154 19.49 -5.04 21.13
CA LYS A 154 20.50 -4.04 21.52
C LYS A 154 20.13 -2.62 21.10
N LYS A 155 19.49 -2.47 19.94
CA LYS A 155 18.92 -1.21 19.45
C LYS A 155 17.47 -1.46 19.04
N VAL A 156 16.54 -0.65 19.57
CA VAL A 156 15.12 -0.76 19.23
C VAL A 156 14.94 -0.42 17.75
N PRO A 157 14.47 -1.35 16.90
CA PRO A 157 14.27 -1.09 15.48
C PRO A 157 13.06 -0.18 15.26
N SER A 158 12.99 0.45 14.10
CA SER A 158 11.74 1.09 13.67
C SER A 158 10.69 0.01 13.40
N TYR A 159 9.48 0.18 13.92
CA TYR A 159 8.38 -0.75 13.63
C TYR A 159 8.10 -0.89 12.13
N ILE A 160 8.28 0.18 11.35
CA ILE A 160 8.14 0.14 9.89
C ILE A 160 9.17 -0.78 9.23
N HIS A 161 10.39 -0.81 9.78
CA HIS A 161 11.42 -1.72 9.30
C HIS A 161 10.98 -3.17 9.54
N VAL A 162 10.56 -3.50 10.76
CA VAL A 162 10.05 -4.84 11.13
C VAL A 162 8.88 -5.27 10.23
N LEU A 163 7.95 -4.34 9.98
CA LEU A 163 6.77 -4.58 9.16
C LEU A 163 7.10 -4.87 7.69
N CYS A 164 8.14 -4.24 7.14
CA CYS A 164 8.49 -4.34 5.72
C CYS A 164 9.39 -5.53 5.37
N LEU A 165 9.90 -6.29 6.34
CA LEU A 165 10.73 -7.46 6.07
C LEU A 165 9.94 -8.56 5.34
N SER A 166 10.65 -9.43 4.60
CA SER A 166 10.05 -10.68 4.14
C SER A 166 9.63 -11.54 5.33
N GLU A 167 8.82 -12.56 5.08
CA GLU A 167 8.40 -13.49 6.13
C GLU A 167 9.61 -14.20 6.74
N GLU A 168 10.44 -14.81 5.90
CA GLU A 168 11.68 -15.47 6.29
C GLU A 168 12.61 -14.56 7.11
N MET A 169 12.90 -13.35 6.61
CA MET A 169 13.78 -12.41 7.32
C MET A 169 13.18 -11.93 8.65
N PHE A 170 11.85 -11.83 8.74
CA PHE A 170 11.19 -11.45 9.98
C PHE A 170 11.30 -12.57 11.02
N LEU A 171 10.99 -13.80 10.63
CA LEU A 171 11.06 -14.97 11.52
C LEU A 171 12.50 -15.19 12.01
N ASP A 172 13.48 -15.15 11.11
CA ASP A 172 14.90 -15.32 11.45
C ASP A 172 15.36 -14.27 12.48
N LYS A 173 15.13 -12.97 12.20
CA LYS A 173 15.67 -11.86 13.01
C LYS A 173 14.89 -11.57 14.28
N TYR A 174 13.59 -11.82 14.30
CA TYR A 174 12.72 -11.38 15.41
C TYR A 174 12.10 -12.53 16.19
N ILE A 175 12.33 -13.78 15.78
CA ILE A 175 11.84 -14.95 16.50
C ILE A 175 13.00 -15.93 16.73
N SER A 176 13.55 -16.51 15.67
CA SER A 176 14.54 -17.59 15.77
C SER A 176 15.90 -17.15 16.29
N GLN A 177 16.22 -15.85 16.29
CA GLN A 177 17.42 -15.34 16.96
C GLN A 177 17.38 -15.53 18.50
N PHE A 178 16.19 -15.72 19.09
CA PHE A 178 16.00 -15.77 20.54
C PHE A 178 15.66 -17.17 21.07
N ARG A 179 16.18 -18.23 20.44
CA ARG A 179 15.85 -19.64 20.74
C ARG A 179 15.84 -19.99 22.21
N GLU A 180 16.87 -19.56 22.93
CA GLU A 180 17.07 -19.93 24.34
C GLU A 180 16.33 -19.02 25.33
N ASN A 181 15.88 -17.84 24.88
CA ASN A 181 15.46 -16.77 25.79
C ASN A 181 13.99 -16.33 25.64
N ALA A 182 13.42 -16.42 24.43
CA ALA A 182 12.08 -15.88 24.17
C ALA A 182 11.38 -16.43 22.92
N GLU A 183 11.95 -17.38 22.17
CA GLU A 183 11.40 -17.84 20.88
C GLU A 183 9.95 -18.34 20.99
N GLU A 184 9.63 -19.16 21.98
CA GLU A 184 8.27 -19.70 22.16
C GLU A 184 7.24 -18.60 22.41
N GLU A 185 7.53 -17.66 23.31
CA GLU A 185 6.63 -16.53 23.59
C GLU A 185 6.45 -15.62 22.37
N LEU A 186 7.53 -15.39 21.61
CA LEU A 186 7.48 -14.59 20.37
C LEU A 186 6.66 -15.30 19.29
N LEU A 187 6.76 -16.63 19.19
CA LEU A 187 5.93 -17.46 18.31
C LEU A 187 4.46 -17.40 18.71
N VAL A 188 4.15 -17.46 20.01
CA VAL A 188 2.78 -17.31 20.51
C VAL A 188 2.24 -15.91 20.20
N ALA A 189 3.03 -14.85 20.43
CA ALA A 189 2.64 -13.48 20.08
C ALA A 189 2.42 -13.31 18.56
N TYR A 190 3.20 -14.02 17.74
CA TYR A 190 3.08 -14.01 16.29
C TYR A 190 1.84 -14.76 15.80
N LYS A 191 1.60 -15.98 16.30
CA LYS A 191 0.50 -16.87 15.87
C LYS A 191 -0.82 -16.62 16.60
N GLY A 192 -0.80 -15.94 17.74
CA GLY A 192 -1.95 -15.79 18.65
C GLY A 192 -3.14 -15.00 18.09
N HIS A 193 -3.12 -14.58 16.82
CA HIS A 193 -4.30 -14.03 16.14
C HIS A 193 -5.28 -15.11 15.65
N TYR A 194 -4.88 -16.39 15.64
CA TYR A 194 -5.76 -17.52 15.31
C TYR A 194 -6.48 -18.12 16.52
N LEU A 195 -6.18 -17.67 17.75
CA LEU A 195 -6.69 -18.26 19.00
C LEU A 195 -7.76 -17.41 19.71
N GLU A 196 -8.06 -16.22 19.19
CA GLU A 196 -9.06 -15.28 19.76
C GLU A 196 -10.30 -15.10 18.85
N ALA A 197 -10.55 -16.04 17.93
CA ALA A 197 -11.69 -16.03 17.01
C ALA A 197 -12.77 -17.03 17.42
#